data_AF-A0A958V128-F1
#
_entry.id   AF-A0A958V128-F1
#
_cell.length_a   1.000
_cell.length_b   1.000
_cell.length_c   1.000
_cell.angle_alpha   90.00
_cell.angle_beta   90.00
_cell.angle_gamma   90.00
#
_symmetry.space_group_name_H-M   'P 1'
#
loop_
_entity.id
_entity.type
_entity.pdbx_description
1 polymer ?
#
loop_
_entity_poly.entity_id
_entity_poly.type
_entity_poly.pdbx_seq_one_letter_code
_entity_poly.pdbx_strand_id
1 'polypeptide(L)'
;MKSIRYTNGDTMPALGLGTWKSEPGEVYNAVVTAIKTGYRHIDCAPAYGNEKEIGQAISDCIADGIVTREELWITSKLWNTAHQKNEVLPALKATLDDLKLEYLDLYLIHWPVALKEGAGFPLKASNFYSLEEVPLTETWKGMEDTVKAGLVRHIGVSSFGPEHLQVILKSAEIAPEMNQVECHPYFQQDTLLNFCREHNIFLTAYSPL
;
A
#
# COMPACT_ATOMS: atom_id res chain seq x y z
N MET A 1 -6.88 16.02 -13.59
CA MET A 1 -6.95 14.56 -13.35
C MET A 1 -8.11 14.30 -12.38
N LYS A 2 -8.91 13.24 -12.53
CA LYS A 2 -9.92 12.90 -11.51
C LYS A 2 -9.20 12.54 -10.20
N SER A 3 -9.78 12.90 -9.06
CA SER A 3 -9.26 12.55 -7.74
C SER A 3 -10.34 11.87 -6.89
N ILE A 4 -9.88 11.03 -5.98
CA ILE A 4 -10.65 10.48 -4.88
C ILE A 4 -10.47 11.41 -3.67
N ARG A 5 -11.56 11.68 -2.94
CA ARG A 5 -11.55 12.58 -1.80
C ARG A 5 -11.89 11.81 -0.52
N TYR A 6 -10.98 11.86 0.44
CA TYR A 6 -11.13 11.25 1.75
C TYR A 6 -11.96 12.15 2.67
N THR A 7 -12.47 11.58 3.76
CA THR A 7 -13.36 12.26 4.70
C THR A 7 -12.69 13.43 5.42
N ASN A 8 -11.38 13.32 5.67
CA ASN A 8 -10.53 14.37 6.25
C ASN A 8 -10.18 15.50 5.26
N GLY A 9 -10.58 15.37 3.98
CA GLY A 9 -10.35 16.35 2.93
C GLY A 9 -9.14 16.07 2.05
N ASP A 10 -8.30 15.09 2.39
CA ASP A 10 -7.16 14.67 1.57
C ASP A 10 -7.65 14.16 0.21
N THR A 11 -6.82 14.36 -0.82
CA THR A 11 -7.18 13.98 -2.19
C THR A 11 -6.10 13.12 -2.84
N MET A 12 -6.49 11.93 -3.31
CA MET A 12 -5.63 11.04 -4.06
C MET A 12 -5.91 11.15 -5.57
N PRO A 13 -4.88 11.33 -6.44
CA PRO A 13 -5.05 11.18 -7.88
C PRO A 13 -5.57 9.79 -8.25
N ALA A 14 -6.65 9.73 -9.04
CA ALA A 14 -7.28 8.46 -9.43
C ALA A 14 -6.43 7.60 -10.38
N LEU A 15 -5.39 8.20 -10.99
CA LEU A 15 -4.41 7.50 -11.81
C LEU A 15 -3.04 7.65 -11.14
N GLY A 16 -2.35 6.53 -10.96
CA GLY A 16 -1.00 6.47 -10.41
C GLY A 16 -0.08 5.60 -11.25
N LEU A 17 1.23 5.76 -11.04
CA LEU A 17 2.25 4.88 -11.61
C LEU A 17 2.44 3.67 -10.70
N GLY A 18 2.18 2.47 -11.23
CA GLY A 18 2.59 1.22 -10.60
C GLY A 18 4.07 0.92 -10.86
N THR A 19 4.80 0.45 -9.85
CA THR A 19 6.26 0.27 -9.90
C THR A 19 6.72 -1.19 -9.86
N TRP A 20 5.78 -2.14 -9.95
CA TRP A 20 6.10 -3.57 -9.94
C TRP A 20 6.88 -4.00 -11.19
N LYS A 21 7.89 -4.86 -11.00
CA LYS A 21 8.66 -5.53 -12.06
C LYS A 21 9.41 -4.60 -13.04
N SER A 22 9.82 -3.41 -12.57
CA SER A 22 10.83 -2.64 -13.30
C SER A 22 12.19 -3.34 -13.22
N GLU A 23 12.94 -3.33 -14.32
CA GLU A 23 14.35 -3.74 -14.31
C GLU A 23 15.19 -2.76 -13.46
N PRO A 24 16.33 -3.20 -12.88
CA PRO A 24 17.21 -2.33 -12.13
C PRO A 24 17.62 -1.09 -12.94
N GLY A 25 17.46 0.11 -12.37
CA GLY A 25 17.72 1.39 -13.03
C GLY A 25 16.57 1.95 -13.88
N GLU A 26 15.60 1.13 -14.31
CA GLU A 26 14.46 1.60 -15.11
C GLU A 26 13.40 2.29 -14.25
N VAL A 27 13.21 1.83 -13.01
CA VAL A 27 12.19 2.39 -12.10
C VAL A 27 12.47 3.86 -11.77
N TYR A 28 13.75 4.23 -11.60
CA TYR A 28 14.15 5.62 -11.35
C TYR A 28 13.68 6.52 -12.49
N ASN A 29 14.02 6.14 -13.73
CA ASN A 29 13.66 6.90 -14.92
C ASN A 29 12.14 6.96 -15.10
N ALA A 30 11.43 5.86 -14.82
CA ALA A 30 9.98 5.82 -14.88
C ALA A 30 9.33 6.79 -13.89
N VAL A 31 9.80 6.82 -12.63
CA VAL A 31 9.27 7.74 -11.59
C VAL A 31 9.58 9.19 -11.94
N VAL A 32 10.82 9.52 -12.31
CA VAL A 32 11.19 10.89 -12.72
C VAL A 32 10.34 11.34 -13.91
N THR A 33 10.19 10.48 -14.92
CA THR A 33 9.38 10.78 -16.12
C THR A 33 7.91 10.97 -15.76
N ALA A 34 7.34 10.10 -14.92
CA ALA A 34 5.95 10.22 -14.47
C ALA A 34 5.72 11.54 -13.73
N ILE A 35 6.59 11.92 -12.79
CA ILE A 35 6.49 13.18 -12.06
C ILE A 35 6.57 14.39 -13.00
N LYS A 36 7.56 14.40 -13.92
CA LYS A 36 7.73 15.47 -14.92
C LYS A 36 6.55 15.57 -15.90
N THR A 37 5.86 14.46 -16.17
CA THR A 37 4.68 14.43 -17.05
C THR A 37 3.36 14.71 -16.33
N GLY A 38 3.39 14.89 -15.00
CA GLY A 38 2.25 15.33 -14.20
C GLY A 38 1.60 14.25 -13.34
N TYR A 39 2.15 13.04 -13.26
CA TYR A 39 1.73 12.08 -12.24
C TYR A 39 2.07 12.61 -10.85
N ARG A 40 1.15 12.36 -9.92
CA ARG A 40 1.31 12.71 -8.51
C ARG A 40 1.03 11.53 -7.59
N HIS A 41 0.64 10.36 -8.12
CA HIS A 41 0.40 9.15 -7.34
C HIS A 41 1.40 8.08 -7.78
N ILE A 42 2.23 7.61 -6.85
CA ILE A 42 3.21 6.52 -7.07
C ILE A 42 2.84 5.36 -6.14
N ASP A 43 2.64 4.18 -6.72
CA ASP A 43 2.35 2.94 -5.99
C ASP A 43 3.61 2.07 -5.88
N CYS A 44 4.06 1.88 -4.65
CA CYS A 44 5.27 1.16 -4.25
C CYS A 44 4.93 -0.11 -3.47
N ALA A 45 5.93 -0.95 -3.22
CA ALA A 45 5.91 -1.96 -2.16
C ALA A 45 7.34 -2.46 -1.88
N PRO A 46 7.68 -2.81 -0.63
CA PRO A 46 8.99 -3.38 -0.30
C PRO A 46 9.28 -4.69 -1.04
N ALA A 47 8.22 -5.48 -1.32
CA ALA A 47 8.32 -6.74 -2.06
C ALA A 47 8.82 -6.58 -3.51
N TYR A 48 8.81 -5.36 -4.06
CA TYR A 48 9.28 -5.07 -5.41
C TYR A 48 10.80 -4.89 -5.45
N GLY A 49 11.44 -4.73 -4.29
CA GLY A 49 12.90 -4.63 -4.15
C GLY A 49 13.51 -3.34 -4.70
N ASN A 50 12.68 -2.31 -4.93
CA ASN A 50 13.08 -1.11 -5.67
C ASN A 50 12.71 0.21 -4.97
N GLU A 51 12.27 0.18 -3.70
CA GLU A 51 11.91 1.39 -2.95
C GLU A 51 13.07 2.38 -2.81
N LYS A 52 14.32 1.92 -2.71
CA LYS A 52 15.51 2.79 -2.68
C LYS A 52 15.69 3.63 -3.94
N GLU A 53 15.48 3.03 -5.10
CA GLU A 53 15.59 3.72 -6.39
C GLU A 53 14.45 4.72 -6.57
N ILE A 54 13.23 4.33 -6.15
CA ILE A 54 12.06 5.22 -6.15
C ILE A 54 12.30 6.41 -5.20
N GLY A 55 12.82 6.16 -3.99
CA GLY A 55 13.13 7.19 -3.02
C GLY A 55 14.18 8.19 -3.50
N GLN A 56 15.20 7.70 -4.22
CA GLN A 56 16.17 8.58 -4.88
C GLN A 56 15.49 9.45 -5.96
N ALA A 57 14.64 8.87 -6.81
CA ALA A 57 13.92 9.60 -7.86
C ALA A 57 13.01 10.70 -7.29
N ILE A 58 12.28 10.40 -6.21
CA ILE A 58 11.43 11.37 -5.51
C ILE A 58 12.28 12.48 -4.91
N SER A 59 13.35 12.13 -4.17
CA SER A 59 14.27 13.08 -3.56
C SER A 59 14.87 14.04 -4.58
N ASP A 60 15.31 13.52 -5.73
CA ASP A 60 15.91 14.35 -6.79
C ASP A 60 14.85 15.28 -7.42
N CYS A 61 13.63 14.79 -7.67
CA CYS A 61 12.56 15.63 -8.21
C CYS A 61 12.16 16.77 -7.25
N ILE A 62 12.22 16.53 -5.94
CA ILE A 62 11.98 17.57 -4.93
C ILE A 62 13.14 18.55 -4.90
N ALA A 63 14.39 18.06 -4.90
CA ALA A 63 15.58 18.91 -4.90
C ALA A 63 15.67 19.80 -6.15
N ASP A 64 15.26 19.29 -7.31
CA ASP A 64 15.19 20.03 -8.58
C ASP A 64 13.99 20.99 -8.64
N GLY A 65 13.13 21.04 -7.62
CA GLY A 65 11.97 21.92 -7.55
C GLY A 65 10.84 21.57 -8.52
N ILE A 66 10.78 20.31 -8.99
CA ILE A 66 9.75 19.83 -9.93
C ILE A 66 8.42 19.61 -9.20
N VAL A 67 8.48 19.15 -7.95
CA VAL A 67 7.35 18.92 -7.05
C VAL A 67 7.75 19.15 -5.60
N THR A 68 6.78 19.40 -4.72
CA THR A 68 6.97 19.27 -3.26
C THR A 68 6.51 17.90 -2.78
N ARG A 69 6.90 17.51 -1.55
CA ARG A 69 6.47 16.24 -0.96
C ARG A 69 4.95 16.16 -0.86
N GLU A 70 4.29 17.25 -0.49
CA GLU A 70 2.84 17.33 -0.26
C GLU A 70 2.03 17.27 -1.55
N GLU A 71 2.65 17.53 -2.70
CA GLU A 71 2.02 17.34 -4.01
C GLU A 71 1.96 15.86 -4.41
N LEU A 72 2.76 15.00 -3.78
CA LEU A 72 2.83 13.59 -4.08
C LEU A 72 1.95 12.77 -3.13
N TRP A 73 1.26 11.80 -3.69
CA TRP A 73 0.62 10.69 -3.01
C TRP A 73 1.47 9.43 -3.16
N ILE A 74 2.08 9.00 -2.07
CA ILE A 74 2.94 7.81 -2.04
C ILE A 74 2.23 6.69 -1.29
N THR A 75 1.97 5.61 -2.02
CA THR A 75 1.39 4.37 -1.48
C THR A 75 2.50 3.34 -1.30
N SER A 76 2.59 2.67 -0.16
CA SER A 76 3.38 1.44 -0.01
C SER A 76 2.60 0.38 0.76
N LYS A 77 3.21 -0.80 0.98
CA LYS A 77 2.53 -2.00 1.45
C LYS A 77 3.32 -2.73 2.53
N LEU A 78 2.64 -3.25 3.55
CA LEU A 78 3.19 -4.18 4.53
C LEU A 78 3.37 -5.55 3.89
N TRP A 79 4.60 -6.05 3.85
CA TRP A 79 4.87 -7.38 3.31
C TRP A 79 4.51 -8.50 4.28
N ASN A 80 4.26 -9.68 3.73
CA ASN A 80 3.68 -10.83 4.40
C ASN A 80 4.51 -11.35 5.59
N THR A 81 5.81 -11.07 5.63
CA THR A 81 6.70 -11.46 6.75
C THR A 81 6.56 -10.57 7.98
N ALA A 82 5.81 -9.47 7.92
CA ALA A 82 5.70 -8.47 8.98
C ALA A 82 4.26 -8.35 9.54
N HIS A 83 3.48 -9.43 9.52
CA HIS A 83 2.07 -9.43 9.97
C HIS A 83 1.87 -9.45 11.48
N GLN A 84 2.86 -9.88 12.27
CA GLN A 84 2.78 -9.79 13.73
C GLN A 84 2.72 -8.32 14.15
N LYS A 85 1.88 -7.99 15.15
CA LYS A 85 1.59 -6.58 15.48
C LYS A 85 2.85 -5.73 15.69
N ASN A 86 3.82 -6.27 16.41
CA ASN A 86 5.07 -5.60 16.78
C ASN A 86 6.03 -5.40 15.59
N GLU A 87 5.82 -6.10 14.47
CA GLU A 87 6.66 -6.02 13.26
C GLU A 87 6.15 -4.98 12.26
N VAL A 88 4.89 -4.56 12.36
CA VAL A 88 4.28 -3.61 11.41
C VAL A 88 5.00 -2.25 11.41
N LEU A 89 5.22 -1.67 12.59
CA LEU A 89 5.87 -0.35 12.70
C LEU A 89 7.35 -0.38 12.28
N PRO A 90 8.18 -1.38 12.67
CA PRO A 90 9.52 -1.56 12.10
C PRO A 90 9.53 -1.69 10.57
N ALA A 91 8.61 -2.48 9.99
CA ALA A 91 8.53 -2.66 8.54
C ALA A 91 8.20 -1.35 7.81
N LEU A 92 7.25 -0.57 8.33
CA LEU A 92 6.95 0.76 7.80
C LEU A 92 8.18 1.69 7.84
N LYS A 93 8.90 1.71 8.97
CA LYS A 93 10.10 2.55 9.11
C LYS A 93 11.19 2.19 8.10
N ALA A 94 11.35 0.91 7.79
CA ALA A 94 12.27 0.48 6.74
C ALA A 94 11.84 0.99 5.36
N THR A 95 10.55 0.88 5.02
CA THR A 95 10.01 1.47 3.78
C THR A 95 10.19 2.99 3.73
N LEU A 96 9.98 3.71 4.82
CA LEU A 96 10.19 5.16 4.90
C LEU A 96 11.66 5.55 4.68
N ASP A 97 12.60 4.80 5.26
CA ASP A 97 14.04 4.99 5.06
C ASP A 97 14.44 4.75 3.59
N ASP A 98 13.99 3.63 3.02
CA ASP A 98 14.25 3.28 1.63
C ASP A 98 13.68 4.33 0.66
N LEU A 99 12.44 4.79 0.91
CA LEU A 99 11.80 5.84 0.10
C LEU A 99 12.32 7.25 0.41
N LYS A 100 13.13 7.43 1.46
CA LYS A 100 13.62 8.73 1.94
C LYS A 100 12.48 9.70 2.30
N LEU A 101 11.46 9.19 2.99
CA LEU A 101 10.24 9.93 3.35
C LEU A 101 10.03 9.95 4.87
N GLU A 102 9.36 11.00 5.35
CA GLU A 102 8.94 11.09 6.76
C GLU A 102 7.59 10.42 7.01
N TYR A 103 6.73 10.32 5.98
CA TYR A 103 5.41 9.69 6.06
C TYR A 103 4.98 9.09 4.71
N LEU A 104 4.05 8.13 4.77
CA LEU A 104 3.28 7.65 3.62
C LEU A 104 1.88 8.27 3.59
N ASP A 105 1.38 8.50 2.39
CA ASP A 105 -0.02 8.91 2.20
C ASP A 105 -0.95 7.72 2.43
N LEU A 106 -0.57 6.54 1.93
CA LEU A 106 -1.34 5.31 2.08
C LEU A 106 -0.44 4.11 2.39
N TYR A 107 -0.81 3.34 3.42
CA TYR A 107 -0.14 2.07 3.74
C TYR A 107 -1.12 0.90 3.74
N LEU A 108 -0.83 -0.13 2.94
CA LEU A 108 -1.73 -1.25 2.70
C LEU A 108 -1.17 -2.56 3.27
N ILE A 109 -2.00 -3.42 3.89
CA ILE A 109 -1.61 -4.83 4.05
C ILE A 109 -1.55 -5.48 2.66
N HIS A 110 -0.39 -5.97 2.21
CA HIS A 110 -0.21 -6.40 0.81
C HIS A 110 -1.07 -7.64 0.47
N TRP A 111 -1.15 -8.62 1.37
CA TRP A 111 -1.98 -9.82 1.21
C TRP A 111 -2.60 -10.24 2.55
N PRO A 112 -3.75 -10.93 2.57
CA PRO A 112 -4.35 -11.46 3.78
C PRO A 112 -3.64 -12.75 4.26
N VAL A 113 -2.31 -12.80 4.20
CA VAL A 113 -1.51 -14.00 4.43
C VAL A 113 -0.20 -13.67 5.15
N ALA A 114 0.06 -14.34 6.27
CA ALA A 114 1.25 -14.14 7.08
C ALA A 114 2.33 -15.21 6.79
N LEU A 115 3.56 -14.78 6.57
CA LEU A 115 4.74 -15.62 6.35
C LEU A 115 5.67 -15.59 7.56
N LYS A 116 6.32 -16.72 7.83
CA LYS A 116 7.43 -16.82 8.79
C LYS A 116 8.66 -16.12 8.25
N GLU A 117 9.52 -15.66 9.15
CA GLU A 117 10.78 -15.01 8.81
C GLU A 117 11.65 -15.91 7.91
N GLY A 118 12.34 -15.31 6.94
CA GLY A 118 13.22 -16.04 6.01
C GLY A 118 12.50 -16.85 4.92
N ALA A 119 11.16 -16.86 4.91
CA ALA A 119 10.37 -17.63 3.93
C ALA A 119 10.53 -17.16 2.47
N GLY A 120 11.03 -15.94 2.23
CA GLY A 120 11.11 -15.35 0.89
C GLY A 120 9.74 -15.37 0.20
N PHE A 121 9.68 -15.96 -1.00
CA PHE A 121 8.40 -16.33 -1.63
C PHE A 121 7.88 -17.67 -1.08
N PRO A 122 6.59 -17.80 -0.79
CA PRO A 122 6.06 -19.02 -0.19
C PRO A 122 6.14 -20.21 -1.16
N LEU A 123 6.92 -21.22 -0.78
CA LEU A 123 7.04 -22.47 -1.56
C LEU A 123 6.37 -23.66 -0.88
N LYS A 124 6.07 -23.58 0.43
CA LYS A 124 5.54 -24.69 1.23
C LYS A 124 4.61 -24.20 2.33
N ALA A 125 3.64 -25.02 2.74
CA ALA A 125 2.70 -24.71 3.81
C ALA A 125 3.38 -24.34 5.15
N SER A 126 4.54 -24.95 5.44
CA SER A 126 5.33 -24.66 6.65
C SER A 126 5.84 -23.22 6.75
N ASN A 127 5.87 -22.48 5.63
CA ASN A 127 6.34 -21.10 5.57
C ASN A 127 5.28 -20.10 6.06
N PHE A 128 4.04 -20.53 6.27
CA PHE A 128 2.94 -19.68 6.67
C PHE A 128 2.70 -19.76 8.17
N TYR A 129 2.25 -18.66 8.75
CA TYR A 129 1.49 -18.69 9.99
C TYR A 129 0.02 -18.99 9.66
N SER A 130 -0.64 -19.74 10.54
CA SER A 130 -2.11 -19.84 10.52
C SER A 130 -2.76 -18.54 11.00
N LEU A 131 -4.05 -18.36 10.69
CA LEU A 131 -4.84 -17.24 11.21
C LEU A 131 -5.07 -17.31 12.73
N GLU A 132 -4.82 -18.46 13.36
CA GLU A 132 -4.82 -18.60 14.82
C GLU A 132 -3.52 -18.06 15.42
N GLU A 133 -2.39 -18.30 14.76
CA GLU A 133 -1.07 -17.79 15.18
C GLU A 133 -0.92 -16.29 14.92
N VAL A 134 -1.39 -15.80 13.77
CA VAL A 134 -1.33 -14.39 13.38
C VAL A 134 -2.68 -13.95 12.78
N PRO A 135 -3.64 -13.54 13.62
CA PRO A 135 -4.95 -13.08 13.15
C PRO A 135 -4.87 -11.76 12.37
N LEU A 136 -5.70 -11.59 11.34
CA LEU A 136 -5.77 -10.34 10.57
C LEU A 136 -6.07 -9.11 11.45
N THR A 137 -6.89 -9.29 12.48
CA THR A 137 -7.22 -8.21 13.44
C THR A 137 -6.01 -7.76 14.26
N GLU A 138 -5.04 -8.65 14.48
CA GLU A 138 -3.79 -8.28 15.15
C GLU A 138 -2.91 -7.43 14.23
N THR A 139 -2.72 -7.87 12.99
CA THR A 139 -2.00 -7.07 11.97
C THR A 139 -2.65 -5.69 11.81
N TRP A 140 -3.99 -5.64 11.75
CA TRP A 140 -4.73 -4.39 11.61
C TRP A 140 -4.49 -3.42 12.77
N LYS A 141 -4.45 -3.91 14.02
CA LYS A 141 -4.07 -3.07 15.18
C LYS A 141 -2.67 -2.49 15.04
N GLY A 142 -1.74 -3.23 14.43
CA GLY A 142 -0.42 -2.71 14.09
C GLY A 142 -0.49 -1.59 13.05
N MET A 143 -1.35 -1.73 12.03
CA MET A 143 -1.60 -0.69 11.03
C MET A 143 -2.16 0.58 11.68
N GLU A 144 -3.13 0.45 12.58
CA GLU A 144 -3.69 1.59 13.33
C GLU A 144 -2.63 2.31 14.16
N ASP A 145 -1.69 1.58 14.77
CA ASP A 145 -0.59 2.15 15.52
C ASP A 145 0.36 2.99 14.62
N THR A 146 0.46 2.70 13.31
CA THR A 146 1.24 3.53 12.37
C THR A 146 0.61 4.90 12.12
N VAL A 147 -0.72 4.98 12.10
CA VAL A 147 -1.47 6.24 12.00
C VAL A 147 -1.33 7.03 13.30
N LYS A 148 -1.48 6.37 14.45
CA LYS A 148 -1.29 6.98 15.78
C LYS A 148 0.13 7.53 15.97
N ALA A 149 1.13 6.92 15.34
CA ALA A 149 2.51 7.40 15.32
C ALA A 149 2.76 8.58 14.37
N GLY A 150 1.78 8.96 13.54
CA GLY A 150 1.90 10.06 12.57
C GLY A 150 2.75 9.73 11.35
N LEU A 151 3.05 8.45 11.11
CA LEU A 151 3.91 8.00 10.01
C LEU A 151 3.13 7.63 8.74
N VAL A 152 1.81 7.50 8.86
CA VAL A 152 0.89 7.18 7.76
C VAL A 152 -0.37 8.03 7.89
N ARG A 153 -0.86 8.58 6.78
CA ARG A 153 -2.13 9.34 6.75
C ARG A 153 -3.34 8.42 6.64
N HIS A 154 -3.31 7.47 5.70
CA HIS A 154 -4.40 6.55 5.40
C HIS A 154 -3.92 5.08 5.45
N ILE A 155 -4.76 4.19 5.96
CA ILE A 155 -4.48 2.76 5.98
C ILE A 155 -5.55 1.96 5.25
N GLY A 156 -5.12 0.86 4.63
CA GLY A 156 -5.99 -0.01 3.86
C GLY A 156 -5.42 -1.41 3.70
N VAL A 157 -5.96 -2.13 2.73
CA VAL A 157 -5.58 -3.50 2.41
C VAL A 157 -5.39 -3.69 0.91
N SER A 158 -4.81 -4.82 0.52
CA SER A 158 -4.64 -5.24 -0.86
C SER A 158 -4.92 -6.74 -0.96
N SER A 159 -5.64 -7.13 -2.01
CA SER A 159 -6.03 -8.53 -2.27
C SER A 159 -6.98 -9.13 -1.22
N PHE A 160 -7.86 -8.31 -0.63
CA PHE A 160 -8.85 -8.78 0.36
C PHE A 160 -10.23 -8.97 -0.29
N GLY A 161 -10.88 -10.09 0.03
CA GLY A 161 -12.30 -10.31 -0.28
C GLY A 161 -13.22 -9.83 0.85
N PRO A 162 -14.55 -9.89 0.66
CA PRO A 162 -15.53 -9.43 1.65
C PRO A 162 -15.39 -10.11 3.02
N GLU A 163 -15.11 -11.41 3.06
CA GLU A 163 -14.96 -12.16 4.32
C GLU A 163 -13.78 -11.65 5.16
N HIS A 164 -12.63 -11.39 4.52
CA HIS A 164 -11.46 -10.82 5.21
C HIS A 164 -11.75 -9.40 5.72
N LEU A 165 -12.41 -8.57 4.92
CA LEU A 165 -12.78 -7.21 5.30
C LEU A 165 -13.75 -7.21 6.49
N GLN A 166 -14.75 -8.10 6.49
CA GLN A 166 -15.69 -8.23 7.62
C GLN A 166 -14.98 -8.61 8.92
N VAL A 167 -13.92 -9.43 8.87
CA VAL A 167 -13.12 -9.76 10.07
C VAL A 167 -12.48 -8.50 10.66
N ILE A 168 -11.86 -7.67 9.81
CA ILE A 168 -11.22 -6.42 10.25
C ILE A 168 -12.26 -5.42 10.77
N LEU A 169 -13.32 -5.17 9.99
CA LEU A 169 -14.35 -4.16 10.28
C LEU A 169 -15.07 -4.39 11.62
N LYS A 170 -15.12 -5.61 12.13
CA LYS A 170 -15.75 -5.93 13.43
C LYS A 170 -15.04 -5.29 14.63
N SER A 171 -13.73 -5.01 14.52
CA SER A 171 -12.93 -4.52 15.64
C SER A 171 -12.01 -3.35 15.30
N ALA A 172 -12.06 -2.84 14.07
CA ALA A 172 -11.27 -1.71 13.64
C ALA A 172 -11.72 -0.42 14.35
N GLU A 173 -10.76 0.29 14.95
CA GLU A 173 -10.91 1.68 15.39
C GLU A 173 -10.84 2.63 14.20
N ILE A 174 -9.93 2.34 13.26
CA ILE A 174 -9.81 3.02 11.97
C ILE A 174 -10.19 2.00 10.90
N ALA A 175 -11.31 2.21 10.21
CA ALA A 175 -11.73 1.32 9.13
C ALA A 175 -10.73 1.36 7.94
N PRO A 176 -10.52 0.27 7.20
CA PRO A 176 -9.73 0.30 5.98
C PRO A 176 -10.35 1.28 4.98
N GLU A 177 -9.59 2.28 4.55
CA GLU A 177 -10.11 3.31 3.63
C GLU A 177 -9.94 2.90 2.16
N MET A 178 -9.09 1.89 1.89
CA MET A 178 -8.82 1.39 0.56
C MET A 178 -8.65 -0.13 0.53
N ASN A 179 -9.10 -0.76 -0.55
CA ASN A 179 -8.72 -2.11 -0.93
C ASN A 179 -8.18 -2.10 -2.38
N GLN A 180 -6.90 -2.44 -2.55
CA GLN A 180 -6.27 -2.55 -3.87
C GLN A 180 -6.38 -3.98 -4.40
N VAL A 181 -6.95 -4.18 -5.58
CA VAL A 181 -7.27 -5.53 -6.10
C VAL A 181 -7.07 -5.65 -7.61
N GLU A 182 -6.88 -6.88 -8.10
CA GLU A 182 -6.84 -7.18 -9.54
C GLU A 182 -8.16 -6.81 -10.19
N CYS A 183 -8.18 -5.86 -11.12
CA CYS A 183 -9.44 -5.50 -11.76
C CYS A 183 -9.22 -4.98 -13.17
N HIS A 184 -9.82 -5.66 -14.13
CA HIS A 184 -9.71 -5.41 -15.57
C HIS A 184 -10.95 -5.97 -16.28
N PRO A 185 -11.15 -5.76 -17.60
CA PRO A 185 -12.38 -6.18 -18.29
C PRO A 185 -12.74 -7.68 -18.15
N TYR A 186 -11.75 -8.55 -17.93
CA TYR A 186 -11.93 -9.99 -17.71
C TYR A 186 -12.17 -10.38 -16.24
N PHE A 187 -11.92 -9.49 -15.29
CA PHE A 187 -12.08 -9.75 -13.86
C PHE A 187 -12.57 -8.47 -13.14
N GLN A 188 -13.88 -8.26 -13.15
CA GLN A 188 -14.49 -6.97 -12.75
C GLN A 188 -14.82 -6.87 -11.24
N GLN A 189 -14.96 -8.02 -10.58
CA GLN A 189 -15.20 -8.12 -9.13
C GLN A 189 -16.39 -7.32 -8.57
N ASP A 190 -17.54 -7.30 -9.26
CA ASP A 190 -18.72 -6.49 -8.90
C ASP A 190 -19.20 -6.67 -7.45
N THR A 191 -19.19 -7.91 -6.94
CA THR A 191 -19.58 -8.21 -5.55
C THR A 191 -18.67 -7.49 -4.55
N LEU A 192 -17.37 -7.49 -4.80
CA LEU A 192 -16.40 -6.80 -3.94
C LEU A 192 -16.55 -5.28 -4.06
N LEU A 193 -16.77 -4.76 -5.26
CA LEU A 193 -17.02 -3.33 -5.49
C LEU A 193 -18.23 -2.83 -4.71
N ASN A 194 -19.34 -3.58 -4.73
CA ASN A 194 -20.55 -3.21 -3.99
C ASN A 194 -20.32 -3.27 -2.48
N PHE A 195 -19.66 -4.33 -1.98
CA PHE A 195 -19.29 -4.44 -0.57
C PHE A 195 -18.43 -3.25 -0.12
N CYS A 196 -17.37 -2.92 -0.86
CA CYS A 196 -16.50 -1.79 -0.54
C CYS A 196 -17.26 -0.46 -0.54
N ARG A 197 -18.17 -0.22 -1.49
CA ARG A 197 -19.03 0.97 -1.50
C ARG A 197 -19.93 1.08 -0.28
N GLU A 198 -20.59 0.00 0.11
CA GLU A 198 -21.45 -0.04 1.30
C GLU A 198 -20.70 0.30 2.59
N HIS A 199 -19.40 -0.02 2.63
CA HIS A 199 -18.53 0.22 3.78
C HIS A 199 -17.64 1.47 3.66
N ASN A 200 -17.85 2.33 2.65
CA ASN A 200 -17.03 3.52 2.38
C ASN A 200 -15.53 3.22 2.18
N ILE A 201 -15.22 2.06 1.60
CA ILE A 201 -13.87 1.63 1.25
C ILE A 201 -13.65 1.94 -0.24
N PHE A 202 -12.61 2.69 -0.58
CA PHE A 202 -12.26 2.92 -1.98
C PHE A 202 -11.61 1.68 -2.61
N LEU A 203 -11.79 1.51 -3.92
CA LEU A 203 -11.09 0.49 -4.68
C LEU A 203 -10.05 1.10 -5.61
N THR A 204 -8.86 0.53 -5.60
CA THR A 204 -7.81 0.77 -6.59
C THR A 204 -7.58 -0.50 -7.38
N ALA A 205 -7.62 -0.41 -8.71
CA ALA A 205 -7.36 -1.54 -9.60
C ALA A 205 -5.84 -1.69 -9.84
N TYR A 206 -5.28 -2.85 -9.53
CA TYR A 206 -3.98 -3.27 -10.08
C TYR A 206 -4.20 -4.20 -11.29
N SER A 207 -3.16 -4.34 -12.13
CA SER A 207 -3.23 -5.03 -13.43
C SER A 207 -4.44 -4.62 -14.28
N PRO A 208 -4.65 -3.31 -14.52
CA PRO A 208 -5.87 -2.82 -15.18
C PRO A 208 -5.92 -3.05 -16.70
N LEU A 209 -4.82 -3.50 -17.32
CA LEU A 209 -4.63 -3.66 -18.77
C LEU A 209 -4.39 -5.13 -19.15
#